data_AF-W7TE15-F1
#
_entry.id   AF-W7TE15-F1
#
_cell.length_a   1.000
_cell.length_b   1.000
_cell.length_c   1.000
_cell.angle_alpha   90.00
_cell.angle_beta   90.00
_cell.angle_gamma   90.00
#
_symmetry.space_group_name_H-M   'P 1'
#
loop_
_entity.id
_entity.type
_entity.pdbx_description
1 polymer ?
#
loop_
_entity_poly.entity_id
_entity_poly.type
_entity_poly.pdbx_seq_one_letter_code
_entity_poly.pdbx_strand_id
1 'polypeptide(L)'
;MSLRSSASATTKGQRNYRSMLRRVWQFLLDRFLVSFNGLITVWRLALHWVNSYILYYDYGGKPANDFHHKAVLIGDGLAQGFGSWVSLGNTSGPMRYLNEEVRRNAAVKMEWVFFERGALHSTTQDWMPHESENKGVGTSEAARPEPQGEIRGDHPESEDSSLLQPLPAIKPPRSLLDAVLSSRSGRDACVYIVMVGLQDLLRTKDAGALSALAAGGDGATQTGRILPSTALGTNSETHGMDREPSSARPWCRTVSHLRAILLHLLAQPHSPHVCLCTLPTVGVPSSLRARAIKGVNAQIASMVRSLPPVPSPASHPQAPRPPVTLVDLSQRRVSRPEGRALDGVHFNSTGYKSMATAVLEELAPVMVRHEWAILQGFLSGKKRRDKRRPDGWLGGWLRRGGREGEKEKVG
;
A
#
# COMPACT_ATOMS: atom_id res chain seq x y z
N MET A 1 -88.42 41.73 46.23
CA MET A 1 -87.75 40.65 47.00
C MET A 1 -86.61 40.09 46.16
N SER A 2 -85.43 40.00 46.79
CA SER A 2 -84.22 39.21 46.53
C SER A 2 -83.98 38.55 45.17
N LEU A 3 -82.73 38.66 44.67
CA LEU A 3 -81.97 37.75 43.77
C LEU A 3 -81.19 38.48 42.65
N ARG A 4 -80.28 39.42 42.97
CA ARG A 4 -79.27 39.90 42.00
C ARG A 4 -77.84 40.12 42.54
N SER A 5 -77.53 39.75 43.79
CA SER A 5 -76.21 40.04 44.40
C SER A 5 -75.20 38.87 44.43
N SER A 6 -75.43 37.75 43.74
CA SER A 6 -74.56 36.57 43.86
C SER A 6 -73.52 36.36 42.73
N ALA A 7 -73.59 37.10 41.61
CA ALA A 7 -72.74 36.82 40.44
C ALA A 7 -71.36 37.52 40.45
N SER A 8 -71.15 38.50 41.34
CA SER A 8 -69.93 39.34 41.35
C SER A 8 -68.76 38.71 42.13
N ALA A 9 -69.04 37.88 43.14
CA ALA A 9 -68.01 37.32 44.01
C ALA A 9 -67.19 36.18 43.36
N THR A 10 -67.72 35.49 42.34
CA THR A 10 -67.06 34.33 41.70
C THR A 10 -65.95 34.73 40.73
N THR A 11 -66.00 35.93 40.14
CA THR A 11 -65.04 36.37 39.11
C THR A 11 -63.69 36.82 39.67
N LYS A 12 -63.64 37.37 40.89
CA LYS A 12 -62.38 37.75 41.56
C LYS A 12 -61.56 36.53 42.00
N GLY A 13 -62.21 35.50 42.56
CA GLY A 13 -61.55 34.25 42.95
C GLY A 13 -60.92 33.54 41.75
N GLN A 14 -61.61 33.53 40.60
CA GLN A 14 -61.13 32.88 39.38
C GLN A 14 -59.91 33.58 38.75
N ARG A 15 -59.81 34.92 38.86
CA ARG A 15 -58.61 35.66 38.42
C ARG A 15 -57.39 35.37 39.29
N ASN A 16 -57.57 35.29 40.61
CA ASN A 16 -56.48 34.97 41.54
C ASN A 16 -55.98 33.54 41.38
N TYR A 17 -56.88 32.58 41.12
CA TYR A 17 -56.50 31.20 40.83
C TYR A 17 -55.68 31.08 39.53
N ARG A 18 -56.08 31.79 38.47
CA ARG A 18 -55.33 31.82 37.20
C ARG A 18 -53.94 32.47 37.33
N SER A 19 -53.81 33.54 38.12
CA SER A 19 -52.50 34.17 38.35
C SER A 19 -51.58 33.29 39.19
N MET A 20 -52.12 32.59 40.19
CA MET A 20 -51.37 31.62 40.99
C MET A 20 -50.91 30.43 40.14
N LEU A 21 -51.78 29.84 39.32
CA LEU A 21 -51.43 28.76 38.40
C LEU A 21 -50.33 29.15 37.42
N ARG A 22 -50.39 30.37 36.84
CA ARG A 22 -49.31 30.85 35.95
C ARG A 22 -47.98 30.95 36.68
N ARG A 23 -47.96 31.44 37.93
CA ARG A 23 -46.72 31.55 38.71
C ARG A 23 -46.14 30.18 39.05
N VAL A 24 -46.99 29.21 39.42
CA VAL A 24 -46.56 27.83 39.68
C VAL A 24 -46.03 27.18 38.39
N TRP A 25 -46.72 27.35 37.28
CA TRP A 25 -46.30 26.81 35.98
C TRP A 25 -44.97 27.41 35.51
N GLN A 26 -44.80 28.74 35.64
CA GLN A 26 -43.54 29.42 35.31
C GLN A 26 -42.39 28.88 36.16
N PHE A 27 -42.60 28.72 37.47
CA PHE A 27 -41.59 28.17 38.37
C PHE A 27 -41.18 26.74 38.00
N LEU A 28 -42.15 25.87 37.66
CA LEU A 28 -41.89 24.50 37.23
C LEU A 28 -41.14 24.48 35.89
N LEU A 29 -41.52 25.34 34.95
CA LEU A 29 -40.85 25.46 33.65
C LEU A 29 -39.40 25.94 33.81
N ASP A 30 -39.15 26.95 34.63
CA ASP A 30 -37.80 27.47 34.90
C ASP A 30 -36.92 26.38 35.54
N ARG A 31 -37.46 25.62 36.50
CA ARG A 31 -36.75 24.49 37.13
C ARG A 31 -36.46 23.37 36.13
N PHE A 32 -37.42 23.02 35.28
CA PHE A 32 -37.24 22.02 34.23
C PHE A 32 -36.16 22.45 33.23
N LEU A 33 -36.18 23.70 32.77
CA LEU A 33 -35.20 24.22 31.82
C LEU A 33 -33.78 24.24 32.39
N VAL A 34 -33.61 24.60 33.67
CA VAL A 34 -32.31 24.55 34.36
C VAL A 34 -31.81 23.11 34.46
N SER A 35 -32.65 22.16 34.89
CA SER A 35 -32.28 20.74 34.97
C SER A 35 -31.96 20.16 33.59
N PHE A 36 -32.73 20.51 32.56
CA PHE A 36 -32.51 20.06 31.19
C PHE A 36 -31.20 20.61 30.60
N ASN A 37 -30.90 21.88 30.82
CA ASN A 37 -29.61 22.47 30.43
C ASN A 37 -28.43 21.83 31.16
N GLY A 38 -28.61 21.48 32.44
CA GLY A 38 -27.64 20.69 33.20
C GLY A 38 -27.36 19.34 32.54
N LEU A 39 -28.41 18.61 32.17
CA LEU A 39 -28.30 17.31 31.48
C LEU A 39 -27.59 17.43 30.13
N ILE A 40 -27.94 18.44 29.32
CA ILE A 40 -27.28 18.71 28.03
C ILE A 40 -25.79 19.01 28.23
N THR A 41 -25.44 19.76 29.27
CA THR A 41 -24.05 20.11 29.56
C THR A 41 -23.23 18.88 29.95
N VAL A 42 -23.77 18.02 30.81
CA VAL A 42 -23.14 16.74 31.17
C VAL A 42 -23.01 15.84 29.94
N TRP A 43 -24.05 15.75 29.11
CA TRP A 43 -24.01 14.98 27.86
C TRP A 43 -22.94 15.49 26.89
N ARG A 44 -22.80 16.82 26.74
CA ARG A 44 -21.75 17.45 25.92
C ARG A 44 -20.35 17.17 26.47
N LEU A 45 -20.17 17.24 27.79
CA LEU A 45 -18.91 16.88 28.45
C LEU A 45 -18.58 15.40 28.24
N ALA A 46 -19.56 14.50 28.38
CA ALA A 46 -19.38 13.09 28.12
C ALA A 46 -19.00 12.82 26.66
N LEU A 47 -19.69 13.45 25.69
CA LEU A 47 -19.32 13.35 24.27
C LEU A 47 -17.94 13.95 23.98
N HIS A 48 -17.58 15.07 24.60
CA HIS A 48 -16.25 15.66 24.45
C HIS A 48 -15.17 14.79 25.07
N TRP A 49 -15.45 14.13 26.19
CA TRP A 49 -14.54 13.19 26.84
C TRP A 49 -14.39 11.92 26.01
N VAL A 50 -15.48 11.34 25.49
CA VAL A 50 -15.44 10.19 24.58
C VAL A 50 -14.70 10.55 23.29
N ASN A 51 -15.00 11.70 22.68
CA ASN A 51 -14.31 12.17 21.49
C ASN A 51 -12.82 12.42 21.77
N SER A 52 -12.48 13.09 22.87
CA SER A 52 -11.09 13.30 23.28
C SER A 52 -10.39 11.98 23.62
N TYR A 53 -11.05 11.04 24.29
CA TYR A 53 -10.49 9.74 24.63
C TYR A 53 -10.24 8.88 23.38
N ILE A 54 -11.20 8.84 22.46
CA ILE A 54 -11.04 8.20 21.14
C ILE A 54 -9.90 8.89 20.38
N LEU A 55 -9.89 10.21 20.30
CA LEU A 55 -8.84 10.96 19.59
C LEU A 55 -7.47 10.89 20.26
N TYR A 56 -7.38 10.67 21.57
CA TYR A 56 -6.12 10.66 22.30
C TYR A 56 -5.52 9.26 22.44
N TYR A 57 -6.37 8.26 22.71
CA TYR A 57 -5.93 6.87 22.90
C TYR A 57 -6.04 6.01 21.63
N ASP A 58 -7.06 6.22 20.81
CA ASP A 58 -7.25 5.46 19.55
C ASP A 58 -6.50 6.13 18.38
N TYR A 59 -6.30 7.45 18.45
CA TYR A 59 -5.45 8.22 17.54
C TYR A 59 -4.23 8.78 18.27
N GLY A 60 -3.44 7.92 18.91
CA GLY A 60 -2.03 8.19 19.20
C GLY A 60 -1.26 8.41 17.90
N GLY A 61 -1.59 9.49 17.20
CA GLY A 61 -1.08 9.85 15.89
C GLY A 61 0.42 9.97 16.02
N LYS A 62 1.13 9.10 15.31
CA LYS A 62 2.56 9.27 15.16
C LYS A 62 2.79 10.68 14.63
N PRO A 63 3.79 11.42 15.13
CA PRO A 63 4.01 12.79 14.73
C PRO A 63 4.02 12.87 13.21
N ALA A 64 3.04 13.59 12.65
CA ALA A 64 2.96 13.86 11.23
C ALA A 64 4.18 14.69 10.88
N ASN A 65 5.18 14.06 10.29
CA ASN A 65 6.43 14.73 9.96
C ASN A 65 6.39 15.12 8.49
N ASP A 66 7.01 16.27 8.19
CA ASP A 66 7.16 16.79 6.83
C ASP A 66 7.94 15.84 5.91
N PHE A 67 8.57 14.81 6.47
CA PHE A 67 9.23 13.71 5.75
C PHE A 67 8.19 12.65 5.41
N HIS A 68 7.57 12.75 4.24
CA HIS A 68 6.59 11.77 3.80
C HIS A 68 7.26 10.39 3.61
N HIS A 69 7.17 9.54 4.64
CA HIS A 69 7.55 8.14 4.57
C HIS A 69 6.52 7.41 3.70
N LYS A 70 6.87 7.16 2.44
CA LYS A 70 5.95 6.58 1.45
C LYS A 70 6.30 5.13 1.19
N ALA A 71 5.31 4.26 1.28
CA ALA A 71 5.37 2.90 0.79
C ALA A 71 4.34 2.71 -0.32
N VAL A 72 4.73 2.05 -1.42
CA VAL A 72 3.83 1.78 -2.56
C VAL A 72 3.65 0.28 -2.72
N LEU A 73 2.41 -0.17 -2.69
CA LEU A 73 2.05 -1.56 -2.98
C LEU A 73 1.63 -1.67 -4.44
N ILE A 74 2.34 -2.51 -5.20
CA ILE A 74 2.04 -2.82 -6.60
C ILE A 74 1.68 -4.29 -6.76
N GLY A 75 0.86 -4.58 -7.78
CA GLY A 75 0.62 -5.94 -8.23
C GLY A 75 -0.80 -6.22 -8.68
N ASP A 76 -1.25 -7.46 -8.52
CA ASP A 76 -2.51 -7.95 -9.09
C ASP A 76 -3.73 -7.66 -8.18
N GLY A 77 -4.83 -8.40 -8.37
CA GLY A 77 -6.07 -8.24 -7.59
C GLY A 77 -5.86 -8.38 -6.08
N LEU A 78 -4.84 -9.13 -5.63
CA LEU A 78 -4.48 -9.20 -4.22
C LEU A 78 -3.96 -7.85 -3.71
N ALA A 79 -3.07 -7.22 -4.48
CA ALA A 79 -2.52 -5.90 -4.15
C ALA A 79 -3.59 -4.81 -4.16
N GLN A 80 -4.61 -4.96 -5.02
CA GLN A 80 -5.75 -4.03 -5.10
C GLN A 80 -6.77 -4.20 -3.95
N GLY A 81 -6.62 -5.22 -3.11
CA GLY A 81 -7.57 -5.43 -2.02
C GLY A 81 -8.91 -6.03 -2.42
N PHE A 82 -8.98 -6.71 -3.56
CA PHE A 82 -10.19 -7.41 -3.97
C PHE A 82 -10.61 -8.46 -2.93
N GLY A 83 -11.88 -8.45 -2.54
CA GLY A 83 -12.42 -9.34 -1.49
C GLY A 83 -12.40 -8.77 -0.07
N SER A 84 -11.95 -7.52 0.11
CA SER A 84 -12.09 -6.78 1.37
C SER A 84 -13.29 -5.83 1.35
N TRP A 85 -13.85 -5.55 2.53
CA TRP A 85 -14.94 -4.58 2.68
C TRP A 85 -14.42 -3.15 2.53
N VAL A 86 -15.12 -2.36 1.72
CA VAL A 86 -14.90 -0.91 1.64
C VAL A 86 -15.75 -0.25 2.72
N SER A 87 -15.13 0.53 3.59
CA SER A 87 -15.86 1.40 4.53
C SER A 87 -15.72 2.84 4.06
N LEU A 88 -16.81 3.60 4.10
CA LEU A 88 -16.81 5.00 3.68
C LEU A 88 -15.72 5.78 4.45
N GLY A 89 -14.78 6.40 3.73
CA GLY A 89 -13.68 7.16 4.32
C GLY A 89 -12.44 6.36 4.74
N ASN A 90 -12.42 5.03 4.60
CA ASN A 90 -11.24 4.20 4.86
C ASN A 90 -10.72 3.55 3.57
N THR A 91 -9.41 3.34 3.51
CA THR A 91 -8.82 2.49 2.47
C THR A 91 -9.31 1.06 2.65
N SER A 92 -9.53 0.34 1.55
CA SER A 92 -9.90 -1.08 1.57
C SER A 92 -8.68 -1.98 1.54
N GLY A 93 -8.91 -3.29 1.68
CA GLY A 93 -7.89 -4.28 1.34
C GLY A 93 -6.63 -4.26 2.20
N PRO A 94 -5.45 -4.53 1.61
CA PRO A 94 -4.19 -4.66 2.33
C PRO A 94 -3.76 -3.35 2.98
N MET A 95 -4.08 -2.19 2.39
CA MET A 95 -3.66 -0.88 2.90
C MET A 95 -4.25 -0.57 4.26
N ARG A 96 -5.53 -0.92 4.47
CA ARG A 96 -6.18 -0.75 5.77
C ARG A 96 -5.40 -1.45 6.87
N TYR A 97 -5.16 -2.74 6.68
CA TYR A 97 -4.52 -3.57 7.70
C TYR A 97 -3.04 -3.23 7.85
N LEU A 98 -2.33 -2.87 6.77
CA LEU A 98 -0.95 -2.39 6.88
C LEU A 98 -0.87 -1.10 7.70
N ASN A 99 -1.76 -0.13 7.46
CA ASN A 99 -1.83 1.09 8.25
C ASN A 99 -2.14 0.80 9.73
N GLU A 100 -3.12 -0.07 10.01
CA GLU A 100 -3.46 -0.47 11.37
C GLU A 100 -2.29 -1.15 12.10
N GLU A 101 -1.64 -2.12 11.45
CA GLU A 101 -0.52 -2.87 12.03
C GLU A 101 0.71 -1.97 12.24
N VAL A 102 0.99 -1.06 11.30
CA VAL A 102 2.06 -0.07 11.45
C VAL A 102 1.78 0.86 12.62
N ARG A 103 0.55 1.37 12.76
CA ARG A 103 0.16 2.22 13.88
C ARG A 103 0.34 1.52 15.22
N ARG A 104 -0.04 0.24 15.31
CA ARG A 104 0.14 -0.60 16.51
C ARG A 104 1.61 -0.91 16.81
N ASN A 105 2.47 -0.91 15.80
CA ASN A 105 3.89 -1.23 15.99
C ASN A 105 4.64 -0.08 16.66
N ALA A 106 5.01 -0.29 17.92
CA ALA A 106 5.71 0.67 18.76
C ALA A 106 7.15 0.98 18.32
N ALA A 107 7.77 0.13 17.50
CA ALA A 107 9.14 0.36 17.01
C ALA A 107 9.17 1.45 15.93
N VAL A 108 8.16 1.49 15.06
CA VAL A 108 8.00 2.52 14.04
C VAL A 108 7.49 3.79 14.73
N LYS A 109 8.26 4.87 14.74
CA LYS A 109 7.89 6.09 15.49
C LYS A 109 7.22 7.14 14.61
N MET A 110 7.43 7.10 13.31
CA MET A 110 6.92 8.09 12.37
C MET A 110 5.67 7.60 11.66
N GLU A 111 4.88 8.53 11.14
CA GLU A 111 3.74 8.19 10.28
C GLU A 111 4.23 7.72 8.91
N TRP A 112 3.68 6.60 8.43
CA TRP A 112 3.92 6.06 7.10
C TRP A 112 2.65 6.10 6.28
N VAL A 113 2.78 6.55 5.04
CA VAL A 113 1.67 6.64 4.09
C VAL A 113 1.83 5.53 3.05
N PHE A 114 0.84 4.66 3.00
CA PHE A 114 0.79 3.55 2.06
C PHE A 114 -0.10 3.91 0.87
N PHE A 115 0.42 3.71 -0.34
CA PHE A 115 -0.31 3.91 -1.59
C PHE A 115 -0.56 2.58 -2.27
N GLU A 116 -1.82 2.31 -2.55
CA GLU A 116 -2.24 1.17 -3.36
C GLU A 116 -2.15 1.53 -4.85
N ARG A 117 -1.50 0.67 -5.61
CA ARG A 117 -1.44 0.75 -7.07
C ARG A 117 -1.77 -0.59 -7.73
N GLY A 118 -2.37 -1.52 -6.99
CA GLY A 118 -2.79 -2.80 -7.55
C GLY A 118 -3.76 -2.65 -8.71
N ALA A 119 -3.70 -3.58 -9.66
CA ALA A 119 -4.58 -3.61 -10.83
C ALA A 119 -5.23 -4.99 -10.95
N LEU A 120 -6.57 -5.04 -10.91
CA LEU A 120 -7.34 -6.27 -11.06
C LEU A 120 -6.95 -6.98 -12.35
N HIS A 121 -6.80 -8.31 -12.29
CA HIS A 121 -6.47 -9.14 -13.44
C HIS A 121 -5.14 -8.82 -14.15
N SER A 122 -4.30 -7.95 -13.58
CA SER A 122 -2.96 -7.74 -14.12
C SER A 122 -2.07 -8.96 -13.87
N THR A 123 -1.22 -9.24 -14.84
CA THR A 123 -0.21 -10.29 -14.87
C THR A 123 1.16 -9.68 -14.69
N THR A 124 2.20 -10.49 -14.42
CA THR A 124 3.57 -9.95 -14.33
C THR A 124 4.02 -9.24 -15.61
N GLN A 125 3.46 -9.58 -16.76
CA GLN A 125 3.76 -8.94 -18.04
C GLN A 125 3.28 -7.48 -18.08
N ASP A 126 2.09 -7.19 -17.54
CA ASP A 126 1.51 -5.83 -17.53
C ASP A 126 2.32 -4.85 -16.66
N TRP A 127 3.16 -5.40 -15.78
CA TRP A 127 4.06 -4.68 -14.88
C TRP A 127 5.51 -4.60 -15.40
N MET A 128 5.83 -5.19 -16.55
CA MET A 128 7.21 -5.16 -17.07
C MET A 128 7.61 -3.75 -17.50
N PRO A 129 8.87 -3.34 -17.27
CA PRO A 129 9.38 -2.06 -17.76
C PRO A 129 9.51 -2.07 -19.28
N HIS A 130 9.15 -0.97 -19.95
CA HIS A 130 9.10 -0.88 -21.41
C HIS A 130 10.43 -1.25 -22.12
N GLU A 131 11.58 -0.97 -21.50
CA GLU A 131 12.90 -1.28 -22.07
C GLU A 131 13.15 -2.79 -22.26
N SER A 132 12.42 -3.62 -21.52
CA SER A 132 12.57 -5.08 -21.58
C SER A 132 11.80 -5.73 -22.73
N GLU A 133 10.80 -5.05 -23.29
CA GLU A 133 9.99 -5.57 -24.41
C GLU A 133 10.73 -5.47 -25.75
N ASN A 134 11.45 -4.37 -25.97
CA ASN A 134 12.16 -4.11 -27.24
C ASN A 134 13.41 -4.97 -27.46
N LYS A 135 13.95 -5.63 -26.44
CA LYS A 135 15.14 -6.51 -26.59
C LYS A 135 14.78 -7.93 -27.04
N GLY A 136 13.49 -8.29 -27.08
CA GLY A 136 13.02 -9.64 -27.40
C GLY A 136 12.50 -9.85 -28.83
N VAL A 137 12.25 -8.78 -29.60
CA VAL A 137 11.68 -8.87 -30.95
C VAL A 137 12.57 -8.11 -31.92
N GLY A 138 13.75 -8.67 -32.18
CA GLY A 138 14.54 -8.35 -33.37
C GLY A 138 13.96 -9.04 -34.61
N THR A 139 12.71 -8.75 -34.95
CA THR A 139 12.15 -9.09 -36.27
C THR A 139 11.45 -7.85 -36.81
N SER A 140 12.17 -7.15 -37.69
CA SER A 140 11.70 -6.26 -38.75
C SER A 140 10.24 -5.76 -38.62
N GLU A 141 9.99 -4.74 -37.82
CA GLU A 141 8.86 -3.84 -38.07
C GLU A 141 9.31 -2.80 -39.10
N ALA A 142 9.52 -3.28 -40.33
CA ALA A 142 9.61 -2.45 -41.50
C ALA A 142 8.20 -1.94 -41.82
N ALA A 143 8.06 -0.62 -41.82
CA ALA A 143 7.05 0.15 -42.56
C ALA A 143 5.60 -0.37 -42.48
N ARG A 144 4.87 0.04 -41.43
CA ARG A 144 3.41 0.15 -41.55
C ARG A 144 3.09 1.54 -42.11
N PRO A 145 2.54 1.66 -43.33
CA PRO A 145 2.19 2.95 -43.89
C PRO A 145 1.02 3.57 -43.10
N GLU A 146 1.13 4.85 -42.78
CA GLU A 146 0.02 5.62 -42.24
C GLU A 146 -1.15 5.62 -43.24
N PRO A 147 -2.40 5.43 -42.79
CA PRO A 147 -3.56 5.62 -43.65
C PRO A 147 -3.76 7.12 -43.91
N GLN A 148 -3.23 7.59 -45.02
CA GLN A 148 -3.71 8.81 -45.67
C GLN A 148 -5.04 8.48 -46.34
N GLY A 149 -6.12 9.11 -45.88
CA GLY A 149 -7.49 8.84 -46.33
C GLY A 149 -8.47 9.86 -45.81
N GLU A 150 -8.23 11.10 -46.22
CA GLU A 150 -9.03 12.31 -46.08
C GLU A 150 -10.48 12.09 -46.59
N ILE A 151 -11.48 12.25 -45.71
CA ILE A 151 -12.87 12.52 -46.11
C ILE A 151 -13.16 13.97 -45.71
N ARG A 152 -13.07 14.83 -46.71
CA ARG A 152 -13.43 16.24 -46.68
C ARG A 152 -14.95 16.36 -46.65
N GLY A 153 -15.50 16.63 -45.47
CA GLY A 153 -16.89 17.04 -45.29
C GLY A 153 -16.91 18.50 -44.88
N ASP A 154 -17.28 19.38 -45.81
CA ASP A 154 -17.47 20.81 -45.57
C ASP A 154 -18.67 21.01 -44.64
N HIS A 155 -18.42 21.47 -43.41
CA HIS A 155 -19.45 21.99 -42.51
C HIS A 155 -19.09 23.43 -42.14
N PRO A 156 -19.93 24.43 -42.45
CA PRO A 156 -19.65 25.82 -42.11
C PRO A 156 -19.84 26.07 -40.61
N GLU A 157 -18.72 26.50 -40.02
CA GLU A 157 -18.51 27.42 -38.91
C GLU A 157 -19.76 27.93 -38.15
N SER A 158 -19.84 27.56 -36.88
CA SER A 158 -20.39 28.42 -35.82
C SER A 158 -19.31 28.64 -34.77
N GLU A 159 -18.97 29.90 -34.58
CA GLU A 159 -17.93 30.45 -33.72
C GLU A 159 -18.19 30.17 -32.22
N ASP A 160 -17.16 30.41 -31.40
CA ASP A 160 -17.08 30.31 -29.92
C ASP A 160 -16.66 28.98 -29.28
N SER A 161 -15.40 28.57 -29.51
CA SER A 161 -14.70 27.56 -28.68
C SER A 161 -13.23 27.90 -28.40
N SER A 162 -12.89 29.19 -28.30
CA SER A 162 -11.51 29.69 -28.14
C SER A 162 -10.95 29.64 -26.70
N LEU A 163 -11.60 28.96 -25.75
CA LEU A 163 -11.14 28.86 -24.34
C LEU A 163 -10.75 27.45 -23.87
N LEU A 164 -10.80 26.43 -24.73
CA LEU A 164 -10.30 25.10 -24.40
C LEU A 164 -9.05 24.82 -25.24
N GLN A 165 -7.89 25.23 -24.74
CA GLN A 165 -6.64 24.66 -25.25
C GLN A 165 -6.74 23.13 -25.10
N PRO A 166 -6.60 22.35 -26.18
CA PRO A 166 -6.63 20.90 -26.07
C PRO A 166 -5.52 20.49 -25.10
N LEU A 167 -5.91 19.86 -23.98
CA LEU A 167 -4.96 19.27 -23.06
C LEU A 167 -4.02 18.39 -23.89
N PRO A 168 -2.70 18.50 -23.71
CA PRO A 168 -1.75 17.71 -24.49
C PRO A 168 -2.15 16.24 -24.34
N ALA A 169 -2.35 15.55 -25.46
CA ALA A 169 -2.78 14.15 -25.47
C ALA A 169 -1.80 13.33 -24.63
N ILE A 170 -2.19 13.02 -23.39
CA ILE A 170 -1.37 12.22 -22.48
C ILE A 170 -1.41 10.81 -23.06
N LYS A 171 -0.33 10.43 -23.75
CA LYS A 171 -0.15 9.07 -24.24
C LYS A 171 -0.27 8.13 -23.03
N PRO A 172 -1.21 7.17 -23.04
CA PRO A 172 -1.38 6.29 -21.90
C PRO A 172 -0.06 5.57 -21.61
N PRO A 173 0.31 5.41 -20.33
CA PRO A 173 1.54 4.73 -19.96
C PRO A 173 1.49 3.30 -20.52
N ARG A 174 2.56 2.89 -21.19
CA ARG A 174 2.66 1.58 -21.86
C ARG A 174 2.82 0.42 -20.87
N SER A 175 3.24 0.71 -19.64
CA SER A 175 3.38 -0.24 -18.53
C SER A 175 2.74 0.33 -17.26
N LEU A 176 2.13 -0.55 -16.46
CA LEU A 176 1.60 -0.17 -15.14
C LEU A 176 2.72 0.30 -14.20
N LEU A 177 3.92 -0.29 -14.32
CA LEU A 177 5.06 0.11 -13.50
C LEU A 177 5.50 1.54 -13.82
N ASP A 178 5.59 1.89 -15.10
CA ASP A 178 5.94 3.24 -15.54
C ASP A 178 4.88 4.28 -15.09
N ALA A 179 3.61 3.89 -15.09
CA ALA A 179 2.52 4.72 -14.54
C ALA A 179 2.72 4.99 -13.04
N VAL A 180 3.13 3.98 -12.27
CA VAL A 180 3.42 4.13 -10.84
C VAL A 180 4.65 5.00 -10.62
N LEU A 181 5.74 4.75 -11.34
CA LEU A 181 7.00 5.48 -11.19
C LEU A 181 6.90 6.95 -11.62
N SER A 182 6.09 7.24 -12.64
CA SER A 182 5.81 8.62 -13.07
C SER A 182 4.92 9.38 -12.08
N SER A 183 4.10 8.68 -11.29
CA SER A 183 3.23 9.27 -10.27
C SER A 183 4.00 9.88 -9.10
N ARG A 184 3.42 10.89 -8.45
CA ARG A 184 4.00 11.52 -7.24
C ARG A 184 4.12 10.55 -6.05
N SER A 185 3.28 9.52 -6.00
CA SER A 185 3.37 8.48 -4.97
C SER A 185 4.55 7.54 -5.20
N GLY A 186 4.84 7.18 -6.46
CA GLY A 186 5.94 6.27 -6.79
C GLY A 186 7.30 6.96 -6.80
N ARG A 187 7.40 8.14 -7.42
CA ARG A 187 8.70 8.82 -7.61
C ARG A 187 9.52 9.01 -6.32
N ASP A 188 8.85 9.23 -5.20
CA ASP A 188 9.47 9.45 -3.89
C ASP A 188 9.24 8.28 -2.91
N ALA A 189 8.82 7.11 -3.40
CA ALA A 189 8.57 5.96 -2.55
C ALA A 189 9.87 5.48 -1.91
N CYS A 190 9.88 5.32 -0.60
CA CYS A 190 11.03 4.78 0.12
C CYS A 190 11.04 3.25 0.10
N VAL A 191 9.84 2.68 -0.04
CA VAL A 191 9.59 1.24 -0.02
C VAL A 191 8.64 0.87 -1.15
N TYR A 192 8.95 -0.19 -1.89
CA TYR A 192 8.00 -0.88 -2.77
C TYR A 192 7.64 -2.23 -2.20
N ILE A 193 6.35 -2.53 -2.12
CA ILE A 193 5.84 -3.86 -1.80
C ILE A 193 5.30 -4.46 -3.10
N VAL A 194 5.81 -5.62 -3.51
CA VAL A 194 5.50 -6.25 -4.79
C VAL A 194 4.72 -7.54 -4.54
N MET A 195 3.49 -7.57 -5.04
CA MET A 195 2.54 -8.70 -4.90
C MET A 195 1.91 -9.04 -6.25
N VAL A 196 2.65 -9.71 -7.13
CA VAL A 196 2.19 -10.02 -8.49
C VAL A 196 2.61 -11.42 -8.93
N GLY A 197 1.75 -12.07 -9.71
CA GLY A 197 2.04 -13.34 -10.39
C GLY A 197 1.04 -14.45 -10.10
N LEU A 198 0.08 -14.23 -9.19
CA LEU A 198 -0.99 -15.21 -8.98
C LEU A 198 -1.86 -15.30 -10.23
N GLN A 199 -2.15 -14.16 -10.86
CA GLN A 199 -2.95 -14.10 -12.07
C GLN A 199 -2.32 -14.86 -13.26
N ASP A 200 -0.98 -14.91 -13.36
CA ASP A 200 -0.28 -15.70 -14.39
C ASP A 200 -0.64 -17.19 -14.28
N LEU A 201 -0.65 -17.71 -13.05
CA LEU A 201 -0.99 -19.11 -12.76
C LEU A 201 -2.48 -19.39 -12.94
N LEU A 202 -3.34 -18.44 -12.58
CA LEU A 202 -4.79 -18.59 -12.77
C LEU A 202 -5.17 -18.63 -14.26
N ARG A 203 -4.49 -17.84 -15.10
CA ARG A 203 -4.68 -17.81 -16.55
C ARG A 203 -4.08 -19.04 -17.25
N THR A 204 -3.15 -19.74 -16.62
CA THR A 204 -2.57 -20.97 -17.17
C THR A 204 -3.61 -22.09 -17.13
N LYS A 205 -4.14 -22.44 -18.31
CA LYS A 205 -5.08 -23.56 -18.49
C LYS A 205 -4.38 -24.90 -18.78
N ASP A 206 -3.14 -24.84 -19.26
CA ASP A 206 -2.37 -26.04 -19.60
C ASP A 206 -1.88 -26.77 -18.34
N ALA A 207 -2.36 -27.99 -18.14
CA ALA A 207 -1.95 -28.87 -17.05
C ALA A 207 -0.49 -29.32 -17.19
N GLY A 208 0.04 -29.42 -18.41
CA GLY A 208 1.44 -29.73 -18.68
C GLY A 208 2.36 -28.63 -18.14
N ALA A 209 2.08 -27.37 -18.49
CA ALA A 209 2.77 -26.21 -17.95
C ALA A 209 2.72 -26.15 -16.40
N LEU A 210 1.54 -26.36 -15.80
CA LEU A 210 1.41 -26.40 -14.33
C LEU A 210 2.20 -27.55 -13.68
N SER A 211 2.24 -28.72 -14.34
CA SER A 211 3.00 -29.88 -13.87
C SER A 211 4.51 -29.65 -13.96
N ALA A 212 4.99 -29.00 -15.02
CA ALA A 212 6.39 -28.62 -15.16
C ALA A 212 6.82 -27.63 -14.06
N LEU A 213 5.97 -26.64 -13.74
CA LEU A 213 6.20 -25.71 -12.64
C LEU A 213 6.23 -26.42 -11.28
N ALA A 214 5.30 -27.36 -11.06
CA ALA A 214 5.25 -28.17 -9.85
C ALA A 214 6.52 -29.02 -9.66
N ALA A 215 6.99 -29.69 -10.71
CA ALA A 215 8.19 -30.53 -10.68
C ALA A 215 9.48 -29.73 -10.44
N GLY A 216 9.49 -28.44 -10.80
CA GLY A 216 10.62 -27.55 -10.56
C GLY A 216 10.89 -27.25 -9.07
N GLY A 217 9.92 -27.46 -8.18
CA GLY A 217 10.05 -27.19 -6.75
C GLY A 217 10.74 -28.29 -5.94
N ASP A 218 10.57 -29.56 -6.34
CA ASP A 218 10.99 -30.71 -5.53
C ASP A 218 12.46 -31.14 -5.76
N GLY A 219 13.18 -30.45 -6.66
CA GLY A 219 14.50 -30.90 -7.14
C GLY A 219 15.74 -30.36 -6.41
N ALA A 220 15.60 -29.53 -5.37
CA ALA A 220 16.77 -28.92 -4.71
C ALA A 220 17.20 -29.61 -3.40
N THR A 221 16.48 -30.63 -2.91
CA THR A 221 16.83 -31.34 -1.65
C THR A 221 16.63 -32.86 -1.68
N GLN A 222 16.52 -33.50 -2.85
CA GLN A 222 16.62 -34.97 -2.93
C GLN A 222 18.06 -35.39 -3.26
N THR A 223 18.78 -35.63 -2.17
CA THR A 223 19.69 -36.76 -1.95
C THR A 223 19.80 -37.75 -3.11
N GLY A 224 21.04 -37.98 -3.55
CA GLY A 224 21.40 -39.08 -4.42
C GLY A 224 20.90 -40.40 -3.86
N ARG A 225 19.84 -40.93 -4.47
CA ARG A 225 19.50 -42.34 -4.38
C ARG A 225 19.86 -42.94 -5.72
N ILE A 226 21.14 -43.29 -5.84
CA ILE A 226 21.67 -44.15 -6.89
C ILE A 226 20.90 -45.47 -6.76
N LEU A 227 20.04 -45.77 -7.73
CA LEU A 227 19.57 -47.13 -7.93
C LEU A 227 20.77 -47.96 -8.41
N PRO A 228 21.04 -49.14 -7.83
CA PRO A 228 22.10 -50.00 -8.32
C PRO A 228 21.64 -50.62 -9.65
N SER A 229 22.18 -50.13 -10.76
CA SER A 229 22.13 -50.85 -12.02
C SER A 229 23.30 -51.83 -12.04
N THR A 230 23.00 -53.09 -11.77
CA THR A 230 23.88 -54.21 -12.12
C THR A 230 24.00 -54.28 -13.63
N ALA A 231 25.14 -53.84 -14.16
CA ALA A 231 25.65 -54.30 -15.44
C ALA A 231 27.19 -54.24 -15.43
N LEU A 232 27.79 -55.41 -15.55
CA LEU A 232 29.19 -55.65 -15.91
C LEU A 232 29.61 -54.80 -17.12
N GLY A 233 30.83 -54.27 -17.12
CA GLY A 233 31.49 -53.88 -18.36
C GLY A 233 32.60 -52.84 -18.27
N THR A 234 33.82 -53.33 -17.99
CA THR A 234 35.13 -52.86 -18.51
C THR A 234 35.55 -51.39 -18.39
N ASN A 235 36.67 -51.23 -17.70
CA ASN A 235 37.46 -50.02 -17.50
C ASN A 235 37.90 -49.36 -18.82
N SER A 236 37.53 -48.10 -19.02
CA SER A 236 38.29 -47.17 -19.87
C SER A 236 38.44 -45.84 -19.15
N GLU A 237 39.66 -45.56 -18.71
CA GLU A 237 40.09 -44.26 -18.22
C GLU A 237 39.87 -43.21 -19.30
N THR A 238 38.88 -42.34 -19.11
CA THR A 238 38.71 -41.13 -19.92
C THR A 238 38.78 -39.92 -19.01
N HIS A 239 39.91 -39.24 -19.15
CA HIS A 239 40.15 -37.80 -19.00
C HIS A 239 38.97 -36.99 -18.44
N GLY A 240 39.17 -36.47 -17.22
CA GLY A 240 38.28 -35.52 -16.57
C GLY A 240 38.19 -34.23 -17.38
N MET A 241 37.10 -34.06 -18.12
CA MET A 241 36.56 -32.74 -18.38
C MET A 241 35.73 -32.35 -17.16
N ASP A 242 36.22 -31.34 -16.44
CA ASP A 242 35.43 -30.52 -15.53
C ASP A 242 34.21 -29.99 -16.30
N ARG A 243 33.10 -30.73 -16.23
CA ARG A 243 31.80 -30.19 -16.62
C ARG A 243 31.49 -29.08 -15.63
N GLU A 244 31.79 -27.85 -16.01
CA GLU A 244 31.11 -26.69 -15.44
C GLU A 244 29.61 -27.01 -15.38
N PRO A 245 28.92 -26.80 -14.24
CA PRO A 245 27.48 -27.01 -14.13
C PRO A 245 26.74 -25.89 -14.90
N SER A 246 26.79 -25.95 -16.23
CA SER A 246 26.41 -24.89 -17.16
C SER A 246 24.95 -24.97 -17.64
N SER A 247 24.05 -25.61 -16.88
CA SER A 247 22.62 -25.55 -17.19
C SER A 247 21.80 -25.22 -15.96
N ALA A 248 22.00 -24.03 -15.41
CA ALA A 248 20.99 -23.44 -14.53
C ALA A 248 19.66 -23.46 -15.29
N ARG A 249 18.68 -24.21 -14.77
CA ARG A 249 17.37 -24.31 -15.43
C ARG A 249 16.84 -22.89 -15.65
N PRO A 250 16.31 -22.57 -16.85
CA PRO A 250 15.74 -21.27 -17.12
C PRO A 250 14.59 -21.03 -16.13
N TRP A 251 14.53 -19.84 -15.54
CA TRP A 251 13.42 -19.49 -14.68
C TRP A 251 12.12 -19.48 -15.47
N CYS A 252 11.04 -19.83 -14.77
CA CYS A 252 9.72 -19.69 -15.37
C CYS A 252 9.42 -18.21 -15.67
N ARG A 253 8.59 -17.99 -16.68
CA ARG A 253 8.26 -16.66 -17.21
C ARG A 253 7.90 -15.63 -16.12
N THR A 254 7.05 -16.01 -15.17
CA THR A 254 6.65 -15.18 -14.02
C THR A 254 7.85 -14.68 -13.21
N VAL A 255 8.83 -15.55 -12.93
CA VAL A 255 10.03 -15.21 -12.15
C VAL A 255 10.98 -14.34 -12.96
N SER A 256 11.12 -14.59 -14.27
CA SER A 256 11.89 -13.74 -15.18
C SER A 256 11.32 -12.32 -15.24
N HIS A 257 10.00 -12.18 -15.36
CA HIS A 257 9.34 -10.87 -15.32
C HIS A 257 9.52 -10.18 -13.96
N LEU A 258 9.35 -10.91 -12.86
CA LEU A 258 9.60 -10.44 -11.50
C LEU A 258 11.03 -9.90 -11.36
N ARG A 259 12.04 -10.60 -11.87
CA ARG A 259 13.42 -10.11 -11.84
C ARG A 259 13.56 -8.78 -12.57
N ALA A 260 12.98 -8.66 -13.76
CA ALA A 260 13.05 -7.42 -14.53
C ALA A 260 12.40 -6.25 -13.77
N ILE A 261 11.24 -6.47 -13.16
CA ILE A 261 10.56 -5.49 -12.30
C ILE A 261 11.45 -5.08 -11.13
N LEU A 262 12.03 -6.04 -10.41
CA LEU A 262 12.89 -5.76 -9.26
C LEU A 262 14.14 -4.97 -9.66
N LEU A 263 14.83 -5.38 -10.73
CA LEU A 263 16.00 -4.66 -11.21
C LEU A 263 15.66 -3.22 -11.61
N HIS A 264 14.50 -2.99 -12.21
CA HIS A 264 14.05 -1.65 -12.58
C HIS A 264 13.67 -0.79 -11.37
N LEU A 265 13.04 -1.37 -10.34
CA LEU A 265 12.77 -0.70 -9.07
C LEU A 265 14.06 -0.35 -8.31
N LEU A 266 15.05 -1.25 -8.33
CA LEU A 266 16.33 -1.04 -7.68
C LEU A 266 17.22 -0.02 -8.41
N ALA A 267 17.04 0.14 -9.72
CA ALA A 267 17.74 1.14 -10.52
C ALA A 267 17.23 2.57 -10.31
N GLN A 268 16.17 2.77 -9.51
CA GLN A 268 15.64 4.11 -9.28
C GLN A 268 16.64 4.98 -8.50
N PRO A 269 16.70 6.31 -8.77
CA PRO A 269 17.73 7.20 -8.19
C PRO A 269 17.75 7.28 -6.66
N HIS A 270 16.63 6.95 -6.02
CA HIS A 270 16.47 6.96 -4.57
C HIS A 270 16.79 5.60 -3.92
N SER A 271 17.20 4.59 -4.70
CA SER A 271 17.52 3.22 -4.26
C SER A 271 16.52 2.69 -3.23
N PRO A 272 15.24 2.55 -3.61
CA PRO A 272 14.20 2.16 -2.65
C PRO A 272 14.45 0.74 -2.12
N HIS A 273 13.96 0.49 -0.91
CA HIS A 273 13.91 -0.88 -0.39
C HIS A 273 12.75 -1.62 -1.06
N VAL A 274 12.99 -2.84 -1.57
CA VAL A 274 11.92 -3.63 -2.21
C VAL A 274 11.54 -4.83 -1.33
N CYS A 275 10.26 -5.01 -1.13
CA CYS A 275 9.66 -6.09 -0.35
C CYS A 275 8.87 -6.97 -1.32
N LEU A 276 9.44 -8.13 -1.69
CA LEU A 276 8.81 -9.06 -2.62
C LEU A 276 8.01 -10.09 -1.84
N CYS A 277 6.71 -10.16 -2.08
CA CYS A 277 5.86 -11.18 -1.50
C CYS A 277 5.84 -12.43 -2.39
N THR A 278 5.96 -13.59 -1.77
CA THR A 278 5.70 -14.88 -2.44
C THR A 278 4.22 -15.05 -2.77
N LEU A 279 3.92 -15.96 -3.70
CA LEU A 279 2.55 -16.26 -4.07
C LEU A 279 1.85 -17.04 -2.95
N PRO A 280 0.64 -16.63 -2.53
CA PRO A 280 -0.06 -17.32 -1.46
C PRO A 280 -0.59 -18.67 -1.95
N THR A 281 -0.54 -19.68 -1.07
CA THR A 281 -1.09 -21.02 -1.35
C THR A 281 -2.52 -21.19 -0.79
N VAL A 282 -3.02 -20.18 -0.09
CA VAL A 282 -4.30 -20.23 0.63
C VAL A 282 -5.46 -20.20 -0.35
N GLY A 283 -6.41 -21.11 -0.18
CA GLY A 283 -7.65 -21.17 -0.95
C GLY A 283 -7.54 -21.90 -2.30
N VAL A 284 -6.33 -22.14 -2.80
CA VAL A 284 -6.12 -22.66 -4.16
C VAL A 284 -6.75 -24.07 -4.30
N PRO A 285 -7.80 -24.23 -5.13
CA PRO A 285 -8.67 -25.42 -5.07
C PRO A 285 -8.03 -26.69 -5.62
N SER A 286 -6.99 -26.59 -6.45
CA SER A 286 -6.31 -27.76 -7.03
C SER A 286 -4.93 -28.01 -6.44
N SER A 287 -4.68 -29.27 -6.07
CA SER A 287 -3.38 -29.73 -5.58
C SER A 287 -2.25 -29.48 -6.58
N LEU A 288 -2.56 -29.50 -7.88
CA LEU A 288 -1.60 -29.19 -8.95
C LEU A 288 -1.18 -27.71 -8.92
N ARG A 289 -2.13 -26.77 -8.82
CA ARG A 289 -1.79 -25.33 -8.74
C ARG A 289 -1.07 -25.00 -7.45
N ALA A 290 -1.46 -25.60 -6.33
CA ALA A 290 -0.75 -25.43 -5.07
C ALA A 290 0.72 -25.89 -5.17
N ARG A 291 0.99 -27.01 -5.87
CA ARG A 291 2.37 -27.46 -6.15
C ARG A 291 3.10 -26.52 -7.12
N ALA A 292 2.43 -26.06 -8.18
CA ALA A 292 3.00 -25.08 -9.10
C ALA A 292 3.41 -23.78 -8.37
N ILE A 293 2.56 -23.27 -7.48
CA ILE A 293 2.85 -22.11 -6.63
C ILE A 293 4.08 -22.34 -5.77
N LYS A 294 4.21 -23.52 -5.13
CA LYS A 294 5.42 -23.86 -4.37
C LYS A 294 6.67 -23.86 -5.25
N GLY A 295 6.58 -24.43 -6.44
CA GLY A 295 7.68 -24.43 -7.42
C GLY A 295 8.09 -23.02 -7.85
N VAL A 296 7.11 -22.14 -8.12
CA VAL A 296 7.36 -20.73 -8.42
C VAL A 296 7.99 -20.01 -7.22
N ASN A 297 7.47 -20.21 -6.01
CA ASN A 297 8.03 -19.59 -4.79
C ASN A 297 9.47 -20.04 -4.52
N ALA A 298 9.81 -21.29 -4.79
CA ALA A 298 11.20 -21.77 -4.70
C ALA A 298 12.12 -21.05 -5.70
N GLN A 299 11.65 -20.84 -6.94
CA GLN A 299 12.38 -20.07 -7.94
C GLN A 299 12.49 -18.59 -7.57
N ILE A 300 11.44 -17.98 -7.00
CA ILE A 300 11.48 -16.61 -6.46
C ILE A 300 12.58 -16.48 -5.40
N ALA A 301 12.62 -17.40 -4.43
CA ALA A 301 13.64 -17.39 -3.39
C ALA A 301 15.05 -17.54 -3.97
N SER A 302 15.23 -18.42 -4.96
CA SER A 302 16.50 -18.58 -5.67
C SER A 302 16.90 -17.32 -6.44
N MET A 303 15.95 -16.67 -7.11
CA MET A 303 16.16 -15.43 -7.85
C MET A 303 16.59 -14.31 -6.90
N VAL A 304 15.90 -14.11 -5.77
CA VAL A 304 16.26 -13.07 -4.78
C VAL A 304 17.67 -13.29 -4.23
N ARG A 305 18.04 -14.54 -3.93
CA ARG A 305 19.42 -14.89 -3.49
C ARG A 305 20.49 -14.59 -4.55
N SER A 306 20.12 -14.64 -5.83
CA SER A 306 21.04 -14.36 -6.94
C SER A 306 21.16 -12.87 -7.30
N LEU A 307 20.38 -11.98 -6.68
CA LEU A 307 20.48 -10.55 -6.93
C LEU A 307 21.77 -9.99 -6.32
N PRO A 308 22.46 -9.07 -7.03
CA PRO A 308 23.65 -8.45 -6.48
C PRO A 308 23.29 -7.65 -5.21
N PRO A 309 24.11 -7.70 -4.16
CA PRO A 309 23.93 -6.82 -3.02
C PRO A 309 24.06 -5.36 -3.47
N VAL A 310 23.20 -4.48 -2.96
CA VAL A 310 23.36 -3.04 -3.23
C VAL A 310 24.57 -2.54 -2.44
N PRO A 311 25.52 -1.83 -3.07
CA PRO A 311 26.67 -1.28 -2.37
C PRO A 311 26.19 -0.33 -1.27
N SER A 312 26.61 -0.57 -0.03
CA SER A 312 26.37 0.38 1.07
C SER A 312 27.00 1.73 0.71
N PRO A 313 26.29 2.85 0.91
CA PRO A 313 26.91 4.16 0.77
C PRO A 313 28.10 4.25 1.74
N ALA A 314 29.26 4.69 1.24
CA ALA A 314 30.52 4.74 1.98
C ALA A 314 30.47 5.48 3.33
N SER A 315 29.42 6.27 3.56
CA SER A 315 29.20 7.02 4.80
C SER A 315 28.69 6.20 5.99
N HIS A 316 28.35 4.92 5.82
CA HIS A 316 27.91 4.08 6.95
C HIS A 316 28.50 2.66 6.86
N PRO A 317 29.37 2.24 7.81
CA PRO A 317 29.94 0.89 7.86
C PRO A 317 28.90 -0.15 8.35
N GLN A 318 27.72 -0.18 7.73
CA GLN A 318 26.76 -1.27 7.91
C GLN A 318 27.04 -2.36 6.89
N ALA A 319 26.97 -3.62 7.36
CA ALA A 319 27.07 -4.79 6.51
C ALA A 319 26.15 -4.66 5.28
N PRO A 320 26.62 -4.99 4.07
CA PRO A 320 25.82 -4.92 2.85
C PRO A 320 24.55 -5.76 3.06
N ARG A 321 23.39 -5.11 2.94
CA ARG A 321 22.10 -5.79 3.10
C ARG A 321 21.50 -6.12 1.74
N PRO A 322 20.72 -7.21 1.66
CA PRO A 322 20.01 -7.53 0.45
C PRO A 322 19.02 -6.38 0.16
N PRO A 323 19.02 -5.86 -1.08
CA PRO A 323 18.13 -4.77 -1.47
C PRO A 323 16.67 -5.18 -1.58
N VAL A 324 16.42 -6.50 -1.55
CA VAL A 324 15.10 -7.11 -1.61
C VAL A 324 14.90 -7.97 -0.36
N THR A 325 13.83 -7.70 0.38
CA THR A 325 13.34 -8.60 1.43
C THR A 325 12.25 -9.49 0.86
N LEU A 326 12.36 -10.80 1.09
CA LEU A 326 11.34 -11.77 0.69
C LEU A 326 10.34 -11.98 1.82
N VAL A 327 9.05 -11.80 1.55
CA VAL A 327 7.96 -12.09 2.49
C VAL A 327 7.28 -13.40 2.11
N ASP A 328 7.29 -14.35 3.04
CA ASP A 328 6.65 -15.65 2.85
C ASP A 328 5.14 -15.60 3.17
N LEU A 329 4.30 -15.47 2.15
CA LEU A 329 2.84 -15.54 2.25
C LEU A 329 2.32 -16.97 2.09
N SER A 330 3.20 -17.95 1.90
CA SER A 330 2.81 -19.36 1.74
C SER A 330 2.55 -20.04 3.09
N GLN A 331 3.04 -19.49 4.20
CA GLN A 331 2.90 -20.08 5.52
C GLN A 331 1.46 -20.04 6.04
N ARG A 332 0.97 -21.22 6.44
CA ARG A 332 -0.33 -21.38 7.10
C ARG A 332 -0.24 -20.92 8.55
N ARG A 333 -0.48 -19.64 8.81
CA ARG A 333 -0.63 -19.12 10.18
C ARG A 333 -2.01 -19.41 10.81
N VAL A 334 -2.98 -19.95 10.06
CA VAL A 334 -4.32 -20.34 10.57
C VAL A 334 -4.71 -21.71 10.02
N SER A 335 -5.39 -22.50 10.85
CA SER A 335 -5.72 -23.91 10.60
C SER A 335 -6.77 -24.15 9.51
N ARG A 336 -7.66 -23.19 9.23
CA ARG A 336 -8.75 -23.34 8.24
C ARG A 336 -8.52 -22.45 7.00
N PRO A 337 -8.35 -23.02 5.79
CA PRO A 337 -8.09 -22.26 4.57
C PRO A 337 -9.27 -21.36 4.14
N GLU A 338 -10.51 -21.81 4.35
CA GLU A 338 -11.74 -21.03 4.06
C GLU A 338 -11.85 -19.77 4.94
N GLY A 339 -11.18 -19.74 6.09
CA GLY A 339 -11.16 -18.57 6.96
C GLY A 339 -10.39 -17.38 6.39
N ARG A 340 -9.67 -17.53 5.27
CA ARG A 340 -8.76 -16.51 4.73
C ARG A 340 -9.00 -16.10 3.29
N ALA A 341 -9.71 -16.89 2.49
CA ALA A 341 -9.98 -16.59 1.09
C ALA A 341 -11.49 -16.42 0.86
N LEU A 342 -11.88 -15.40 0.11
CA LEU A 342 -13.28 -15.13 -0.22
C LEU A 342 -13.81 -16.12 -1.26
N ASP A 343 -13.03 -16.37 -2.30
CA ASP A 343 -13.39 -17.17 -3.47
C ASP A 343 -12.36 -18.29 -3.75
N GLY A 344 -11.56 -18.63 -2.74
CA GLY A 344 -10.44 -19.57 -2.88
C GLY A 344 -9.19 -18.98 -3.55
N VAL A 345 -9.18 -17.70 -3.90
CA VAL A 345 -8.01 -17.07 -4.54
C VAL A 345 -7.67 -15.76 -3.85
N HIS A 346 -8.66 -14.90 -3.69
CA HIS A 346 -8.51 -13.58 -3.11
C HIS A 346 -8.67 -13.65 -1.59
N PHE A 347 -7.88 -12.86 -0.88
CA PHE A 347 -7.98 -12.80 0.57
C PHE A 347 -9.31 -12.16 0.99
N ASN A 348 -9.89 -12.68 2.07
CA ASN A 348 -10.90 -11.95 2.84
C ASN A 348 -10.20 -11.00 3.84
N SER A 349 -10.98 -10.29 4.65
CA SER A 349 -10.46 -9.42 5.72
C SER A 349 -9.42 -10.08 6.63
N THR A 350 -9.62 -11.34 7.03
CA THR A 350 -8.70 -12.10 7.88
C THR A 350 -7.41 -12.45 7.15
N GLY A 351 -7.51 -12.82 5.86
CA GLY A 351 -6.36 -13.07 5.00
C GLY A 351 -5.49 -11.82 4.84
N TYR A 352 -6.11 -10.68 4.54
CA TYR A 352 -5.40 -9.41 4.41
C TYR A 352 -4.76 -8.94 5.72
N LYS A 353 -5.42 -9.15 6.87
CA LYS A 353 -4.82 -8.88 8.17
C LYS A 353 -3.57 -9.73 8.41
N SER A 354 -3.65 -11.04 8.16
CA SER A 354 -2.48 -11.94 8.31
C SER A 354 -1.35 -11.59 7.36
N MET A 355 -1.68 -11.17 6.13
CA MET A 355 -0.70 -10.72 5.15
C MET A 355 -0.03 -9.43 5.61
N ALA A 356 -0.79 -8.45 6.10
CA ALA A 356 -0.26 -7.20 6.62
C ALA A 356 0.71 -7.42 7.79
N THR A 357 0.37 -8.29 8.73
CA THR A 357 1.28 -8.67 9.83
C THR A 357 2.57 -9.29 9.32
N ALA A 358 2.50 -10.24 8.37
CA ALA A 358 3.70 -10.88 7.80
C ALA A 358 4.59 -9.89 7.04
N VAL A 359 3.99 -8.98 6.26
CA VAL A 359 4.73 -7.92 5.59
C VAL A 359 5.37 -6.97 6.60
N LEU A 360 4.66 -6.59 7.67
CA LEU A 360 5.19 -5.66 8.67
C LEU A 360 6.32 -6.23 9.50
N GLU A 361 6.32 -7.53 9.82
CA GLU A 361 7.43 -8.17 10.53
C GLU A 361 8.76 -7.99 9.79
N GLU A 362 8.73 -8.12 8.45
CA GLU A 362 9.88 -7.92 7.58
C GLU A 362 10.15 -6.43 7.29
N LEU A 363 9.10 -5.61 7.22
CA LEU A 363 9.20 -4.21 6.81
C LEU A 363 9.55 -3.27 7.97
N ALA A 364 9.14 -3.55 9.21
CA ALA A 364 9.36 -2.66 10.34
C ALA A 364 10.86 -2.32 10.58
N PRO A 365 11.81 -3.26 10.51
CA PRO A 365 13.24 -2.94 10.62
C PRO A 365 13.76 -2.04 9.48
N VAL A 366 13.14 -2.10 8.29
CA VAL A 366 13.46 -1.21 7.16
C VAL A 366 12.94 0.19 7.47
N MET A 367 11.70 0.28 7.95
CA MET A 367 11.05 1.55 8.28
C MET A 367 11.83 2.30 9.36
N VAL A 368 12.16 1.64 10.47
CA VAL A 368 12.93 2.25 11.57
C VAL A 368 14.30 2.75 11.11
N ARG A 369 14.98 2.00 10.24
CA ARG A 369 16.26 2.44 9.67
C ARG A 369 16.09 3.69 8.80
N HIS A 370 15.03 3.76 8.02
CA HIS A 370 14.75 4.91 7.18
C HIS A 370 14.42 6.15 8.03
N GLU A 371 13.62 5.99 9.10
CA GLU A 371 13.37 7.03 10.10
C GLU A 371 14.67 7.54 10.74
N TRP A 372 15.52 6.61 11.15
CA TRP A 372 16.80 6.95 11.76
C TRP A 372 17.76 7.66 10.80
N ALA A 373 17.82 7.24 9.53
CA ALA A 373 18.66 7.89 8.52
C ALA A 373 18.22 9.35 8.29
N ILE A 374 16.91 9.61 8.27
CA ILE A 374 16.37 10.97 8.16
C ILE A 374 16.72 11.79 9.40
N LEU A 375 16.52 11.24 10.59
CA LEU A 375 16.83 11.90 11.85
C LEU A 375 18.32 12.24 11.98
N GLN A 376 19.21 11.31 11.61
CA GLN A 376 20.65 11.58 11.56
C GLN A 376 21.00 12.71 10.59
N GLY A 377 20.35 12.73 9.42
CA GLY A 377 20.48 13.84 8.47
C GLY A 377 20.14 15.19 9.10
N PHE A 378 19.05 15.25 9.86
CA PHE A 378 18.63 16.44 10.60
C PHE A 378 19.62 16.84 11.69
N LEU A 379 20.04 15.89 12.54
CA LEU A 379 20.97 16.12 13.65
C LEU A 379 22.35 16.57 13.19
N SER A 380 22.82 16.08 12.03
CA SER A 380 24.12 16.46 11.46
C SER A 380 24.18 17.91 10.95
N GLY A 381 23.09 18.68 11.04
CA GLY A 381 23.03 20.04 10.51
C GLY A 381 23.14 20.13 8.99
N LYS A 382 23.20 18.99 8.27
CA LYS A 382 22.97 18.92 6.84
C LYS A 382 21.50 19.25 6.58
N LYS A 383 21.18 20.55 6.60
CA LYS A 383 19.95 21.06 6.00
C LYS A 383 19.93 20.50 4.58
N ARG A 384 19.07 19.51 4.33
CA ARG A 384 18.66 19.16 2.98
C ARG A 384 18.10 20.45 2.40
N ARG A 385 18.93 21.16 1.63
CA ARG A 385 18.53 22.33 0.86
C ARG A 385 17.71 21.76 -0.28
N ASP A 386 16.50 21.32 0.05
CA ASP A 386 15.57 20.73 -0.88
C ASP A 386 15.08 21.89 -1.75
N LYS A 387 15.85 22.20 -2.80
CA LYS A 387 15.63 23.33 -3.74
C LYS A 387 14.24 23.33 -4.40
N ARG A 388 13.45 22.28 -4.17
CA ARG A 388 12.12 22.07 -4.75
C ARG A 388 10.96 22.32 -3.78
N ARG A 389 11.21 22.81 -2.56
CA ARG A 389 10.11 23.34 -1.73
C ARG A 389 10.02 24.86 -1.93
N PRO A 390 8.86 25.39 -2.39
CA PRO A 390 8.55 26.79 -2.08
C PRO A 390 8.56 26.90 -0.57
N ASP A 391 9.18 27.95 -0.03
CA ASP A 391 9.33 28.19 1.40
C ASP A 391 7.96 28.18 2.10
N GLY A 392 7.53 27.00 2.54
CA GLY A 392 6.29 26.80 3.27
C GLY A 392 6.44 27.32 4.68
N TRP A 393 5.46 28.12 5.10
CA TRP A 393 5.10 28.68 6.42
C TRP A 393 6.07 28.51 7.63
N LEU A 394 6.58 27.32 7.91
CA LEU A 394 7.55 27.06 9.00
C LEU A 394 8.90 27.78 8.79
N GLY A 395 9.34 27.95 7.54
CA GLY A 395 10.57 28.71 7.22
C GLY A 395 10.46 30.21 7.55
N GLY A 396 9.24 30.75 7.55
CA GLY A 396 8.94 32.13 7.95
C GLY A 396 8.87 32.31 9.47
N TRP A 397 8.38 31.31 10.20
CA TRP A 397 8.22 31.38 11.65
C TRP A 397 9.57 31.38 12.40
N LEU A 398 10.50 30.50 12.00
CA LEU A 398 11.87 30.48 12.55
C LEU A 398 12.72 31.70 12.13
N ARG A 399 12.35 32.43 11.07
CA ARG A 399 13.02 33.70 10.71
C ARG A 399 12.44 34.93 11.41
N ARG A 400 11.18 34.89 11.87
CA ARG A 400 10.59 36.03 12.61
C ARG A 400 11.03 36.11 14.06
N GLY A 401 11.26 34.97 14.73
CA GLY A 401 11.69 34.97 16.14
C GLY A 401 13.12 35.48 16.41
N GLY A 402 13.93 35.67 15.37
CA GLY A 402 15.34 36.09 15.52
C GLY A 402 15.64 37.56 15.18
N ARG A 403 14.64 38.37 14.81
CA ARG A 403 14.86 39.77 14.37
C ARG A 403 14.29 40.85 15.28
N GLU A 404 13.63 40.48 16.38
CA GLU A 404 13.07 41.45 17.33
C GLU A 404 14.03 41.83 18.48
N GLY A 405 15.23 41.26 18.56
CA GLY A 405 16.21 41.56 19.62
C GLY A 405 17.31 42.57 19.28
N GLU A 406 17.35 43.13 18.06
CA GLU A 406 18.51 43.91 17.58
C GLU A 406 18.16 45.36 17.22
N LYS A 407 17.18 45.95 17.92
CA LYS A 407 16.86 47.39 17.84
C LYS A 407 16.55 47.99 19.20
N GLU A 408 17.46 47.85 20.16
CA GLU A 408 17.40 48.69 21.37
C GLU A 408 18.80 48.81 21.98
N LYS A 409 19.63 49.68 21.38
CA LYS A 409 20.84 50.27 21.97
C LYS A 409 21.41 51.36 21.06
N VAL A 410 20.64 52.42 20.85
CA VAL A 410 21.16 53.76 20.54
C VAL A 410 20.19 54.75 21.18
N GLY A 411 20.66 55.45 22.21
CA GLY A 411 19.92 56.38 23.05
C GLY A 411 20.70 56.64 24.33
#